data_AF-A0A2V5XHX2-F1
#
_entry.id   AF-A0A2V5XHX2-F1
#
_cell.length_a   1.000
_cell.length_b   1.000
_cell.length_c   1.000
_cell.angle_alpha   90.00
_cell.angle_beta   90.00
_cell.angle_gamma   90.00
#
_symmetry.space_group_name_H-M   'P 1'
#
loop_
_entity.id
_entity.type
_entity.pdbx_description
1 polymer ?
#
loop_
_entity_poly.entity_id
_entity_poly.type
_entity_poly.pdbx_seq_one_letter_code
_entity_poly.pdbx_strand_id
1 'polypeptide(L)' 'MPSVDYDIIILGGGHNGLVASAYLAQAGLKVRLLERRDIL' A
#
# COMPACT_ATOMS: atom_id res chain seq x y z
N MET A 1 -1.55 10.68 16.15
CA MET A 1 -1.64 10.41 14.71
C MET A 1 -3.10 10.53 14.32
N PRO A 2 -3.46 11.28 13.25
CA PRO A 2 -4.83 11.23 12.75
C PRO A 2 -5.17 9.78 12.35
N SER A 3 -6.33 9.28 12.79
CA SER A 3 -6.84 7.97 12.38
C SER A 3 -7.31 8.07 10.95
N VAL A 4 -6.44 7.70 10.02
CA VAL A 4 -6.85 7.46 8.63
C VAL A 4 -7.23 5.99 8.55
N ASP A 5 -8.51 5.72 8.31
CA ASP A 5 -8.97 4.36 8.04
C ASP A 5 -8.48 3.94 6.64
N TYR A 6 -7.74 2.84 6.61
CA TYR A 6 -7.32 2.14 5.41
C TYR A 6 -8.10 0.84 5.31
N ASP A 7 -8.54 0.48 4.11
CA ASP A 7 -9.19 -0.80 3.86
C ASP A 7 -8.15 -1.93 3.84
N ILE A 8 -6.93 -1.64 3.37
CA ILE A 8 -5.84 -2.61 3.23
C ILE A 8 -4.49 -2.00 3.61
N ILE A 9 -3.66 -2.78 4.30
CA ILE A 9 -2.25 -2.48 4.55
C ILE A 9 -1.40 -3.54 3.85
N ILE A 10 -0.42 -3.10 3.06
CA ILE A 10 0.56 -3.95 2.37
C ILE A 10 1.94 -3.68 2.95
N LEU A 11 2.67 -4.74 3.30
CA LEU A 11 4.04 -4.66 3.80
C LEU A 11 5.00 -5.19 2.73
N GLY A 12 5.92 -4.33 2.29
CA GLY A 12 6.89 -4.61 1.23
C GLY A 12 6.58 -3.84 -0.06
N GLY A 13 7.52 -2.99 -0.48
CA GLY A 13 7.46 -2.15 -1.68
C GLY A 13 8.13 -2.73 -2.92
N GLY A 14 8.33 -4.04 -2.98
CA GLY A 14 8.81 -4.71 -4.19
C GLY A 14 7.76 -4.70 -5.32
N HIS A 15 8.15 -5.17 -6.52
CA HIS A 15 7.29 -5.17 -7.71
C HIS A 15 5.86 -5.67 -7.44
N ASN A 16 5.72 -6.83 -6.78
CA ASN A 16 4.40 -7.40 -6.50
C ASN A 16 3.59 -6.56 -5.52
N GLY A 17 4.23 -5.96 -4.51
CA GLY A 17 3.55 -5.10 -3.54
C GLY A 17 3.02 -3.83 -4.20
N LEU A 18 3.83 -3.22 -5.07
CA LEU A 18 3.43 -2.06 -5.87
C LEU A 18 2.30 -2.41 -6.84
N VAL A 19 2.43 -3.49 -7.61
CA VAL A 19 1.40 -3.94 -8.56
C VAL A 19 0.08 -4.26 -7.86
N ALA A 20 0.12 -5.00 -6.74
CA ALA A 20 -1.07 -5.29 -5.95
C ALA A 20 -1.71 -4.02 -5.41
N SER A 21 -0.92 -3.09 -4.86
CA SER A 21 -1.41 -1.82 -4.34
C SER A 21 -2.10 -0.99 -5.42
N ALA A 22 -1.57 -1.01 -6.64
CA ALA A 22 -2.13 -0.28 -7.77
C ALA A 22 -3.50 -0.83 -8.18
N TYR A 23 -3.63 -2.16 -8.30
CA TYR A 23 -4.92 -2.77 -8.64
C TYR A 23 -5.98 -2.57 -7.55
N LEU A 24 -5.59 -2.66 -6.27
CA LEU A 24 -6.52 -2.43 -5.15
C LEU A 24 -6.95 -0.96 -5.06
N ALA A 25 -6.03 -0.02 -5.30
CA ALA A 25 -6.36 1.39 -5.41
C ALA A 25 -7.26 1.68 -6.62
N GLN A 26 -7.02 1.03 -7.76
CA GLN A 26 -7.86 1.12 -8.96
C GLN A 26 -9.28 0.58 -8.69
N ALA A 27 -9.43 -0.41 -7.83
CA ALA A 27 -10.72 -0.91 -7.36
C ALA A 27 -11.42 0.02 -6.34
N GLY A 28 -10.81 1.16 -5.99
CA GLY A 28 -11.39 2.19 -5.11
C GLY A 28 -11.07 2.02 -3.63
N LEU A 29 -10.17 1.09 -3.26
CA LEU A 29 -9.81 0.86 -1.85
C LEU A 29 -8.72 1.84 -1.38
N LYS A 30 -8.81 2.27 -0.12
CA LYS A 30 -7.77 3.05 0.57
C LYS A 30 -6.65 2.12 1.01
N VAL A 31 -5.58 2.05 0.22
CA VAL A 31 -4.43 1.18 0.47
C VAL A 31 -3.29 1.96 1.12
N ARG A 32 -2.69 1.40 2.18
CA ARG A 32 -1.41 1.85 2.73
C ARG A 32 -0.33 0.81 2.46
N LEU A 33 0.63 1.16 1.60
CA LEU A 33 1.84 0.37 1.40
C LEU A 33 2.97 0.92 2.28
N LEU A 34 3.69 0.02 2.97
CA LEU A 34 4.83 0.34 3.81
C LEU A 34 6.04 -0.46 3.35
N GLU A 35 7.17 0.20 3.16
CA GLU A 35 8.46 -0.42 2.91
C GLU A 35 9.43 0.01 4.02
N ARG A 36 10.25 -0.92 4.50
CA ARG A 36 11.22 -0.64 5.56
C ARG A 36 12.42 0.13 5.02
N ARG A 37 12.85 -0.20 3.81
CA ARG A 37 14.02 0.40 3.18
C ARG A 37 13.68 1.81 2.70
N ASP A 38 14.66 2.71 2.75
CA ASP A 38 14.55 4.05 2.17
C ASP A 38 14.74 4.04 0.63
N ILE A 39 14.63 2.85 0.02
CA ILE A 39 14.71 2.61 -1.41
C ILE A 39 13.51 1.79 -1.86
N LEU A 40 13.06 2.04 -3.08
CA LEU A 40 12.04 1.24 -3.76
C LEU A 40 12.72 0.10 -4.53
#